data_AF-A0A7Z9IYK1-F1
#
_entry.id   AF-A0A7Z9IYK1-F1
#
_cell.length_a   1.000
_cell.length_b   1.000
_cell.length_c   1.000
_cell.angle_alpha   90.00
_cell.angle_beta   90.00
_cell.angle_gamma   90.00
#
_symmetry.space_group_name_H-M   'P 1'
#
loop_
_entity.id
_entity.type
_entity.pdbx_description
1 polymer ?
#
loop_
_entity_poly.entity_id
_entity_poly.type
_entity_poly.pdbx_seq_one_letter_code
_entity_poly.pdbx_strand_id
1 'polypeptide(L)'
;LDEPLPLGYSAAGSVVEVGEGLEGSFRVGDRVAISGAGIANHAELCAVPRNLAAPIPEGVSDQQACYGTLSAIALHAVRNLDPGLGDMVAVLGLGLIGQLACQLLGVAGARAIAMDYDDERLKTAKSNGAELAINLQVPDLINRVMSHTSGRGCDGILIAAATPSNHPFETAADLARDRARVCLVGFSGTEFPYAPFMQKELSIIVSRSYGPGRYDEDYENRDVKYPEGFVRWTETENLTESLRLMSPTINPRLNIAALTTHTFKISEAEKAYKLVIEKSEPHLGIVLTYRDTKQVPHKPSQHVQTSVKNDACVLGVIGGGNFARNTLLPEISKVPDAILHTLVTKRGASADFSQNKFGFTRACCEENDIFENPSINAVLVASRHNSHARLTVEALSAGKSVLVEKPLGLNKEELQAIRLARKDANAFFQVGFNRRFAPLAVKARNMLAAISGPRFMVFRINAGSVPVGSWLHSPNEGGGRIIGEMCHFIDLARFFANKPIVSVMADSPRSNNNICDDVTATLRFDDGGLGVVVYTSLGDNAYPKENYEIYAGGSVIALNNFRTLTVTSGGTTQKSGVNQDKGYKSSLIAFVEAVKSGGPAPIDEEELLETSHATLAILESLRTGRRVKL
;
A
#
# COMPACT_ATOMS: atom_id res chain seq x y z
N LEU A 1 -1.19 -13.56 11.82
CA LEU A 1 -1.89 -12.73 10.82
C LEU A 1 -2.97 -13.62 10.24
N ASP A 2 -4.24 -13.34 10.52
CA ASP A 2 -5.37 -14.17 10.09
C ASP A 2 -5.90 -13.76 8.70
N GLU A 3 -5.21 -12.87 8.00
CA GLU A 3 -5.60 -12.40 6.66
C GLU A 3 -5.06 -13.35 5.59
N PRO A 4 -5.91 -13.86 4.68
CA PRO A 4 -5.44 -14.69 3.57
C PRO A 4 -4.52 -13.88 2.65
N LEU A 5 -3.37 -14.47 2.31
CA LEU A 5 -2.42 -13.88 1.37
C LEU A 5 -2.88 -14.22 -0.06
N PRO A 6 -3.21 -13.24 -0.92
CA PRO A 6 -3.49 -13.53 -2.32
C PRO A 6 -2.22 -14.08 -2.99
N LEU A 7 -2.37 -15.17 -3.73
CA LEU A 7 -1.27 -15.85 -4.42
C LEU A 7 -1.19 -15.39 -5.88
N GLY A 8 0.01 -15.45 -6.45
CA GLY A 8 0.28 -15.04 -7.83
C GLY A 8 0.91 -13.65 -7.96
N TYR A 9 1.62 -13.46 -9.05
CA TYR A 9 2.27 -12.19 -9.42
C TYR A 9 2.53 -12.07 -10.93
N SER A 10 1.94 -12.97 -11.73
CA SER A 10 2.14 -13.08 -13.18
C SER A 10 0.90 -13.70 -13.80
N ALA A 11 0.29 -13.02 -14.75
CA ALA A 11 -0.90 -13.48 -15.46
C ALA A 11 -0.97 -12.87 -16.86
N ALA A 12 -1.90 -13.38 -17.67
CA ALA A 12 -2.23 -12.85 -18.99
C ALA A 12 -3.75 -12.91 -19.17
N GLY A 13 -4.30 -11.96 -19.93
CA GLY A 13 -5.73 -11.88 -20.19
C GLY A 13 -6.07 -10.79 -21.19
N SER A 14 -7.36 -10.47 -21.28
CA SER A 14 -7.86 -9.38 -22.13
C SER A 14 -8.29 -8.18 -21.26
N VAL A 15 -8.02 -6.98 -21.75
CA VAL A 15 -8.48 -5.73 -21.13
C VAL A 15 -10.00 -5.65 -21.27
N VAL A 16 -10.71 -5.58 -20.15
CA VAL A 16 -12.18 -5.42 -20.11
C VAL A 16 -12.62 -3.98 -19.84
N GLU A 17 -11.74 -3.19 -19.23
CA GLU A 17 -11.96 -1.78 -18.89
C GLU A 17 -10.60 -1.05 -18.88
N VAL A 18 -10.60 0.23 -19.26
CA VAL A 18 -9.42 1.08 -19.31
C VAL A 18 -9.63 2.25 -18.37
N GLY A 19 -8.70 2.47 -17.44
CA GLY A 19 -8.75 3.61 -16.53
C GLY A 19 -8.54 4.94 -17.26
N GLU A 20 -9.12 6.01 -16.70
CA GLU A 20 -9.02 7.37 -17.23
C GLU A 20 -7.56 7.78 -17.50
N GLY A 21 -7.30 8.34 -18.69
CA GLY A 21 -5.97 8.78 -19.12
C GLY A 21 -5.11 7.70 -19.78
N LEU A 22 -5.59 6.44 -19.83
CA LEU A 22 -4.89 5.32 -20.48
C LEU A 22 -5.49 4.91 -21.83
N GLU A 23 -6.49 5.62 -22.35
CA GLU A 23 -7.25 5.30 -23.56
C GLU A 23 -6.35 5.24 -24.82
N GLY A 24 -5.22 5.95 -24.80
CA GLY A 24 -4.21 5.91 -25.86
C GLY A 24 -3.19 4.78 -25.74
N SER A 25 -3.08 4.12 -24.58
CA SER A 25 -2.10 3.05 -24.31
C SER A 25 -2.72 1.65 -24.36
N PHE A 26 -4.01 1.53 -24.00
CA PHE A 26 -4.75 0.27 -24.00
C PHE A 26 -6.17 0.49 -24.50
N ARG A 27 -6.77 -0.56 -25.07
CA ARG A 27 -8.16 -0.61 -25.52
C ARG A 27 -8.84 -1.85 -24.97
N VAL A 28 -10.14 -1.75 -24.74
CA VAL A 28 -10.96 -2.92 -24.42
C VAL A 28 -10.82 -3.97 -25.53
N GLY A 29 -10.50 -5.19 -25.13
CA GLY A 29 -10.19 -6.32 -26.03
C GLY A 29 -8.70 -6.54 -26.29
N ASP A 30 -7.81 -5.61 -25.91
CA ASP A 30 -6.36 -5.81 -26.03
C ASP A 30 -5.94 -6.98 -25.14
N ARG A 31 -5.04 -7.81 -25.65
CA ARG A 31 -4.41 -8.88 -24.86
C ARG A 31 -3.19 -8.33 -24.15
N VAL A 32 -3.09 -8.56 -22.84
CA VAL A 32 -2.02 -8.03 -21.98
C VAL A 32 -1.45 -9.10 -21.06
N ALA A 33 -0.14 -9.06 -20.84
CA ALA A 33 0.49 -9.74 -19.71
C ALA A 33 0.66 -8.73 -18.57
N ILE A 34 0.50 -9.20 -17.34
CA ILE A 34 0.49 -8.37 -16.14
C ILE A 34 1.45 -8.92 -15.08
N SER A 35 2.05 -8.01 -14.32
CA SER A 35 3.03 -8.30 -13.26
C SER A 35 2.63 -7.65 -11.93
N GLY A 36 3.30 -8.05 -10.85
CA GLY A 36 3.18 -7.41 -9.53
C GLY A 36 2.58 -8.32 -8.46
N ALA A 37 3.35 -8.57 -7.40
CA ALA A 37 2.87 -9.31 -6.23
C ALA A 37 1.79 -8.50 -5.49
N GLY A 38 0.63 -9.14 -5.23
CA GLY A 38 -0.52 -8.45 -4.66
C GLY A 38 -1.33 -7.63 -5.68
N ILE A 39 -0.95 -7.66 -6.95
CA ILE A 39 -1.64 -6.97 -8.07
C ILE A 39 -2.08 -8.01 -9.11
N ALA A 40 -1.12 -8.66 -9.80
CA ALA A 40 -1.36 -9.72 -10.78
C ALA A 40 -1.56 -11.09 -10.11
N ASN A 41 -2.56 -11.17 -9.24
CA ASN A 41 -2.88 -12.37 -8.46
C ASN A 41 -3.61 -13.42 -9.33
N HIS A 42 -3.74 -14.64 -8.81
CA HIS A 42 -4.61 -15.66 -9.38
C HIS A 42 -6.08 -15.29 -9.19
N ALA A 43 -6.63 -14.54 -10.15
CA ALA A 43 -8.00 -14.04 -10.13
C ALA A 43 -8.59 -13.95 -11.56
N GLU A 44 -9.92 -14.02 -11.66
CA GLU A 44 -10.66 -13.81 -12.92
C GLU A 44 -10.58 -12.35 -13.42
N LEU A 45 -10.41 -11.40 -12.50
CA LEU A 45 -10.23 -9.98 -12.79
C LEU A 45 -9.10 -9.40 -11.94
N CYS A 46 -8.21 -8.65 -12.58
CA CYS A 46 -7.12 -7.91 -11.93
C CYS A 46 -7.18 -6.44 -12.33
N ALA A 47 -7.18 -5.54 -11.35
CA ALA A 47 -6.94 -4.11 -11.58
C ALA A 47 -5.44 -3.85 -11.48
N VAL A 48 -4.82 -3.43 -12.58
CA VAL A 48 -3.35 -3.38 -12.71
C VAL A 48 -2.91 -1.97 -13.14
N PRO A 49 -1.92 -1.38 -12.48
CA PRO A 49 -1.30 -0.13 -12.94
C PRO A 49 -0.66 -0.27 -14.31
N ARG A 50 -0.63 0.83 -15.07
CA ARG A 50 -0.08 0.88 -16.43
C ARG A 50 1.34 0.30 -16.54
N ASN A 51 2.22 0.65 -15.61
CA ASN A 51 3.63 0.25 -15.60
C ASN A 51 3.86 -1.22 -15.14
N LEU A 52 2.79 -1.99 -14.94
CA LEU A 52 2.85 -3.41 -14.64
C LEU A 52 2.08 -4.24 -15.68
N ALA A 53 1.77 -3.64 -16.84
CA ALA A 53 1.09 -4.30 -17.94
C ALA A 53 1.86 -4.08 -19.25
N ALA A 54 1.91 -5.11 -20.09
CA ALA A 54 2.49 -5.03 -21.44
C ALA A 54 1.58 -5.73 -22.45
N PRO A 55 1.43 -5.16 -23.67
CA PRO A 55 0.63 -5.78 -24.73
C PRO A 55 1.26 -7.11 -25.16
N ILE A 56 0.41 -8.11 -25.39
CA ILE A 56 0.84 -9.42 -25.89
C ILE A 56 0.99 -9.34 -27.42
N PRO A 57 2.19 -9.61 -27.97
CA PRO A 57 2.40 -9.59 -29.41
C PRO A 57 1.54 -10.62 -30.14
N GLU A 58 1.26 -10.34 -31.43
CA GLU A 58 0.57 -11.28 -32.30
C GLU A 58 1.29 -12.65 -32.32
N GLY A 59 0.49 -13.72 -32.27
CA GLY A 59 0.97 -15.11 -32.28
C GLY A 59 1.51 -15.65 -30.96
N VAL A 60 1.73 -14.81 -29.93
CA VAL A 60 2.01 -15.30 -28.56
C VAL A 60 0.67 -15.71 -27.94
N SER A 61 0.56 -16.90 -27.35
CA SER A 61 -0.66 -17.32 -26.62
C SER A 61 -0.70 -16.77 -25.19
N ASP A 62 -1.87 -16.70 -24.58
CA ASP A 62 -1.99 -16.25 -23.17
C ASP A 62 -1.25 -17.19 -22.22
N GLN A 63 -1.23 -18.48 -22.53
CA GLN A 63 -0.44 -19.48 -21.80
C GLN A 63 1.07 -19.19 -21.85
N GLN A 64 1.58 -18.68 -22.97
CA GLN A 64 2.98 -18.26 -23.05
C GLN A 64 3.17 -16.93 -22.32
N ALA A 65 2.29 -15.97 -22.57
CA ALA A 65 2.39 -14.62 -22.02
C ALA A 65 2.30 -14.57 -20.49
N CYS A 66 1.62 -15.51 -19.83
CA CYS A 66 1.57 -15.57 -18.37
C CYS A 66 2.93 -15.90 -17.72
N TYR A 67 3.92 -16.36 -18.50
CA TYR A 67 5.32 -16.49 -18.07
C TYR A 67 6.10 -15.17 -18.19
N GLY A 68 5.48 -14.09 -18.68
CA GLY A 68 6.12 -12.80 -18.95
C GLY A 68 6.91 -12.27 -17.76
N THR A 69 6.30 -12.20 -16.57
CA THR A 69 7.00 -11.71 -15.36
C THR A 69 8.14 -12.62 -14.94
N LEU A 70 7.97 -13.95 -15.04
CA LEU A 70 9.05 -14.92 -14.76
C LEU A 70 10.23 -14.75 -15.72
N SER A 71 9.93 -14.54 -17.00
CA SER A 71 10.94 -14.26 -18.02
C SER A 71 11.62 -12.92 -17.78
N ALA A 72 10.88 -11.89 -17.35
CA ALA A 72 11.42 -10.59 -17.02
C ALA A 72 12.41 -10.66 -15.83
N ILE A 73 12.13 -11.50 -14.83
CA ILE A 73 13.07 -11.79 -13.72
C ILE A 73 14.38 -12.39 -14.26
N ALA A 74 14.26 -13.43 -15.09
CA ALA A 74 15.43 -14.07 -15.70
C ALA A 74 16.22 -13.11 -16.61
N LEU A 75 15.51 -12.31 -17.42
CA LEU A 75 16.10 -11.33 -18.33
C LEU A 75 16.84 -10.23 -17.58
N HIS A 76 16.26 -9.72 -16.48
CA HIS A 76 16.92 -8.73 -15.67
C HIS A 76 18.21 -9.28 -15.05
N ALA A 77 18.21 -10.54 -14.59
CA ALA A 77 19.42 -11.20 -14.10
C ALA A 77 20.49 -11.38 -15.17
N VAL A 78 20.10 -11.79 -16.39
CA VAL A 78 21.04 -11.87 -17.54
C VAL A 78 21.60 -10.49 -17.89
N ARG A 79 20.78 -9.43 -17.89
CA ARG A 79 21.24 -8.05 -18.12
C ARG A 79 22.21 -7.56 -17.05
N ASN A 80 21.96 -7.88 -15.78
CA ASN A 80 22.84 -7.50 -14.67
C ASN A 80 24.17 -8.28 -14.70
N LEU A 81 24.15 -9.54 -15.15
CA LEU A 81 25.37 -10.30 -15.38
C LEU A 81 26.21 -9.68 -16.51
N ASP A 82 25.53 -9.09 -17.51
CA ASP A 82 26.10 -8.41 -18.68
C ASP A 82 27.11 -9.33 -19.40
N PRO A 83 26.63 -10.46 -19.96
CA PRO A 83 27.48 -11.43 -20.62
C PRO A 83 27.86 -10.98 -22.04
N GLY A 84 29.08 -11.30 -22.45
CA GLY A 84 29.58 -11.12 -23.80
C GLY A 84 29.26 -12.29 -24.74
N LEU A 85 29.39 -12.03 -26.05
CA LEU A 85 29.32 -13.06 -27.07
C LEU A 85 30.44 -14.10 -26.85
N GLY A 86 30.05 -15.35 -26.63
CA GLY A 86 30.97 -16.47 -26.39
C GLY A 86 31.34 -16.71 -24.93
N ASP A 87 30.88 -15.88 -23.99
CA ASP A 87 31.11 -16.06 -22.57
C ASP A 87 30.49 -17.37 -22.08
N MET A 88 31.22 -18.10 -21.23
CA MET A 88 30.74 -19.32 -20.58
C MET A 88 30.03 -18.94 -19.28
N VAL A 89 28.73 -19.24 -19.18
CA VAL A 89 27.93 -18.88 -18.00
C VAL A 89 27.31 -20.11 -17.36
N ALA A 90 27.63 -20.37 -16.10
CA ALA A 90 26.96 -21.43 -15.34
C ALA A 90 25.65 -20.93 -14.73
N VAL A 91 24.59 -21.73 -14.82
CA VAL A 91 23.30 -21.46 -14.20
C VAL A 91 23.04 -22.52 -13.14
N LEU A 92 23.11 -22.12 -11.87
CA LEU A 92 22.90 -22.98 -10.71
C LEU A 92 21.42 -22.94 -10.29
N GLY A 93 20.71 -24.05 -10.49
CA GLY A 93 19.28 -24.19 -10.24
C GLY A 93 18.44 -23.96 -11.50
N LEU A 94 17.81 -25.02 -11.99
CA LEU A 94 17.02 -25.07 -13.23
C LEU A 94 15.51 -25.18 -12.95
N GLY A 95 15.03 -24.44 -11.95
CA GLY A 95 13.63 -24.07 -11.87
C GLY A 95 13.22 -23.15 -13.04
N LEU A 96 12.02 -22.58 -12.99
CA LEU A 96 11.50 -21.74 -14.09
C LEU A 96 12.45 -20.59 -14.48
N ILE A 97 12.98 -19.87 -13.49
CA ILE A 97 13.91 -18.76 -13.72
C ILE A 97 15.22 -19.24 -14.36
N GLY A 98 15.81 -20.33 -13.87
CA GLY A 98 17.05 -20.88 -14.43
C GLY A 98 16.89 -21.40 -15.86
N GLN A 99 15.77 -22.06 -16.16
CA GLN A 99 15.46 -22.53 -17.52
C GLN A 99 15.30 -21.39 -18.52
N LEU A 100 14.63 -20.30 -18.10
CA LEU A 100 14.48 -19.10 -18.90
C LEU A 100 15.83 -18.38 -19.05
N ALA A 101 16.64 -18.32 -17.99
CA ALA A 101 17.97 -17.72 -18.02
C ALA A 101 18.91 -18.45 -18.99
N CYS A 102 18.91 -19.78 -19.03
CA CYS A 102 19.71 -20.54 -20.01
C CYS A 102 19.38 -20.16 -21.46
N GLN A 103 18.09 -20.03 -21.78
CA GLN A 103 17.65 -19.62 -23.11
C GLN A 103 18.06 -18.18 -23.42
N LEU A 104 17.85 -17.27 -22.47
CA LEU A 104 18.18 -15.84 -22.61
C LEU A 104 19.68 -15.58 -22.73
N LEU A 105 20.52 -16.37 -22.05
CA LEU A 105 21.97 -16.36 -22.25
C LEU A 105 22.33 -16.71 -23.69
N GLY A 106 21.72 -17.77 -24.25
CA GLY A 106 21.89 -18.12 -25.65
C GLY A 106 21.47 -16.99 -26.60
N VAL A 107 20.38 -16.30 -26.30
CA VAL A 107 19.93 -15.10 -27.06
C VAL A 107 20.94 -13.96 -26.98
N ALA A 108 21.56 -13.75 -25.81
CA ALA A 108 22.63 -12.76 -25.63
C ALA A 108 23.96 -13.16 -26.31
N GLY A 109 24.05 -14.38 -26.85
CA GLY A 109 25.27 -14.92 -27.47
C GLY A 109 26.21 -15.61 -26.49
N ALA A 110 25.81 -15.78 -25.22
CA ALA A 110 26.55 -16.53 -24.22
C ALA A 110 26.28 -18.03 -24.33
N ARG A 111 27.19 -18.82 -23.76
CA ARG A 111 27.20 -20.28 -23.78
C ARG A 111 26.84 -20.80 -22.39
N ALA A 112 25.59 -21.22 -22.22
CA ALA A 112 25.07 -21.62 -20.91
C ALA A 112 25.49 -23.05 -20.51
N ILE A 113 26.00 -23.22 -19.29
CA ILE A 113 26.16 -24.51 -18.60
C ILE A 113 25.05 -24.64 -17.57
N ALA A 114 24.11 -25.54 -17.80
CA ALA A 114 22.95 -25.77 -16.95
C ALA A 114 23.29 -26.75 -15.82
N MET A 115 22.97 -26.41 -14.57
CA MET A 115 23.27 -27.25 -13.41
C MET A 115 22.08 -27.34 -12.44
N ASP A 116 21.65 -28.55 -12.13
CA ASP A 116 20.58 -28.86 -11.17
C ASP A 116 20.82 -30.25 -10.57
N TYR A 117 20.01 -30.66 -9.60
CA TYR A 117 19.99 -32.01 -9.05
C TYR A 117 19.04 -32.94 -9.84
N ASP A 118 18.10 -32.37 -10.60
CA ASP A 118 17.07 -33.08 -11.36
C ASP A 118 17.49 -33.25 -12.83
N ASP A 119 17.65 -34.51 -13.26
CA ASP A 119 18.06 -34.86 -14.63
C ASP A 119 17.03 -34.51 -15.70
N GLU A 120 15.73 -34.46 -15.38
CA GLU A 120 14.70 -34.06 -16.35
C GLU A 120 14.76 -32.55 -16.61
N ARG A 121 15.07 -31.75 -15.59
CA ARG A 121 15.34 -30.32 -15.76
C ARG A 121 16.59 -30.08 -16.59
N LEU A 122 17.63 -30.88 -16.39
CA LEU A 122 18.86 -30.82 -17.18
C LEU A 122 18.62 -31.17 -18.65
N LYS A 123 17.83 -32.21 -18.94
CA LYS A 123 17.40 -32.55 -20.30
C LYS A 123 16.63 -31.42 -20.95
N THR A 124 15.71 -30.79 -20.22
CA THR A 124 14.93 -29.63 -20.69
C THR A 124 15.83 -28.43 -21.02
N ALA A 125 16.81 -28.12 -20.16
CA ALA A 125 17.73 -27.02 -20.43
C ALA A 125 18.60 -27.32 -21.66
N LYS A 126 19.07 -28.57 -21.80
CA LYS A 126 19.86 -29.03 -22.94
C LYS A 126 19.09 -28.95 -24.26
N SER A 127 17.83 -29.39 -24.29
CA SER A 127 16.98 -29.30 -25.49
C SER A 127 16.63 -27.85 -25.85
N ASN A 128 16.62 -26.95 -24.85
CA ASN A 128 16.40 -25.52 -25.04
C ASN A 128 17.69 -24.70 -25.26
N GLY A 129 18.80 -25.36 -25.60
CA GLY A 129 20.00 -24.69 -26.08
C GLY A 129 21.12 -24.50 -25.06
N ALA A 130 21.02 -25.07 -23.86
CA ALA A 130 22.18 -25.13 -22.97
C ALA A 130 23.31 -25.95 -23.63
N GLU A 131 24.53 -25.44 -23.56
CA GLU A 131 25.67 -26.06 -24.20
C GLU A 131 26.16 -27.29 -23.45
N LEU A 132 26.05 -27.27 -22.12
CA LEU A 132 26.37 -28.40 -21.27
C LEU A 132 25.34 -28.47 -20.16
N ALA A 133 24.98 -29.69 -19.73
CA ALA A 133 24.09 -29.94 -18.62
C ALA A 133 24.78 -30.90 -17.65
N ILE A 134 24.91 -30.52 -16.38
CA ILE A 134 25.62 -31.28 -15.37
C ILE A 134 24.76 -31.44 -14.11
N ASN A 135 24.62 -32.68 -13.63
CA ASN A 135 24.01 -32.94 -12.34
C ASN A 135 24.96 -32.53 -11.21
N LEU A 136 24.50 -31.70 -10.27
CA LEU A 136 25.32 -31.18 -9.18
C LEU A 136 25.83 -32.26 -8.20
N GLN A 137 25.27 -33.47 -8.22
CA GLN A 137 25.74 -34.60 -7.41
C GLN A 137 26.97 -35.33 -7.98
N VAL A 138 27.40 -35.02 -9.21
CA VAL A 138 28.54 -35.73 -9.79
C VAL A 138 29.84 -35.40 -9.03
N PRO A 139 30.64 -36.39 -8.61
CA PRO A 139 31.85 -36.17 -7.81
C PRO A 139 32.92 -35.29 -8.48
N ASP A 140 32.87 -35.13 -9.79
CA ASP A 140 33.89 -34.47 -10.61
C ASP A 140 33.38 -33.20 -11.32
N LEU A 141 32.43 -32.50 -10.67
CA LEU A 141 31.76 -31.32 -11.22
C LEU A 141 32.75 -30.26 -11.74
N ILE A 142 33.75 -29.92 -10.92
CA ILE A 142 34.73 -28.86 -11.24
C ILE A 142 35.56 -29.26 -12.47
N ASN A 143 36.12 -30.47 -12.51
CA ASN A 143 36.97 -30.88 -13.63
C ASN A 143 36.19 -31.00 -14.94
N ARG A 144 34.89 -31.35 -14.89
CA ARG A 144 34.03 -31.33 -16.09
C ARG A 144 33.88 -29.92 -16.65
N VAL A 145 33.63 -28.93 -15.79
CA VAL A 145 33.53 -27.53 -16.21
C VAL A 145 34.87 -27.02 -16.70
N MET A 146 35.96 -27.31 -15.98
CA MET A 146 37.31 -26.93 -16.40
C MET A 146 37.66 -27.53 -17.77
N SER A 147 37.39 -28.82 -18.00
CA SER A 147 37.65 -29.47 -19.29
C SER A 147 36.86 -28.82 -20.42
N HIS A 148 35.58 -28.49 -20.18
CA HIS A 148 34.71 -27.84 -21.17
C HIS A 148 35.08 -26.38 -21.43
N THR A 149 35.66 -25.70 -20.44
CA THR A 149 36.09 -24.30 -20.53
C THR A 149 37.58 -24.12 -20.85
N SER A 150 38.26 -25.21 -21.24
CA SER A 150 39.70 -25.25 -21.53
C SER A 150 40.57 -24.77 -20.36
N GLY A 151 40.19 -25.15 -19.15
CA GLY A 151 40.88 -24.88 -17.89
C GLY A 151 40.62 -23.48 -17.32
N ARG A 152 39.77 -22.67 -17.95
CA ARG A 152 39.56 -21.27 -17.55
C ARG A 152 38.54 -21.10 -16.42
N GLY A 153 37.48 -21.91 -16.40
CA GLY A 153 36.28 -21.64 -15.60
C GLY A 153 35.27 -20.77 -16.34
N CYS A 154 34.18 -20.41 -15.66
CA CYS A 154 33.06 -19.64 -16.22
C CYS A 154 33.28 -18.13 -16.07
N ASP A 155 32.96 -17.37 -17.12
CA ASP A 155 32.95 -15.90 -17.16
C ASP A 155 31.88 -15.29 -16.24
N GLY A 156 30.77 -16.00 -16.08
CA GLY A 156 29.68 -15.61 -15.18
C GLY A 156 29.00 -16.80 -14.52
N ILE A 157 28.40 -16.56 -13.35
CA ILE A 157 27.58 -17.52 -12.65
C ILE A 157 26.23 -16.86 -12.33
N LEU A 158 25.12 -17.52 -12.67
CA LEU A 158 23.78 -17.15 -12.24
C LEU A 158 23.29 -18.13 -11.18
N ILE A 159 23.01 -17.63 -9.98
CA ILE A 159 22.44 -18.40 -8.87
C ILE A 159 20.92 -18.21 -8.91
N ALA A 160 20.23 -19.20 -9.46
CA ALA A 160 18.76 -19.29 -9.52
C ALA A 160 18.20 -20.39 -8.60
N ALA A 161 19.01 -20.90 -7.68
CA ALA A 161 18.63 -21.89 -6.68
C ALA A 161 17.65 -21.33 -5.63
N ALA A 162 16.90 -22.23 -4.99
CA ALA A 162 16.01 -21.94 -3.87
C ALA A 162 16.40 -22.85 -2.69
N THR A 163 17.23 -22.33 -1.77
CA THR A 163 17.79 -23.05 -0.62
C THR A 163 18.22 -22.07 0.48
N PRO A 164 18.14 -22.41 1.77
CA PRO A 164 18.75 -21.57 2.81
C PRO A 164 20.28 -21.69 2.88
N SER A 165 20.89 -22.63 2.15
CA SER A 165 22.34 -22.91 2.20
C SER A 165 23.17 -21.89 1.43
N ASN A 166 24.40 -21.64 1.90
CA ASN A 166 25.43 -20.86 1.20
C ASN A 166 26.15 -21.64 0.10
N HIS A 167 25.91 -22.95 0.00
CA HIS A 167 26.59 -23.84 -0.96
C HIS A 167 26.58 -23.34 -2.41
N PRO A 168 25.51 -22.69 -2.95
CA PRO A 168 25.57 -22.10 -4.29
C PRO A 168 26.69 -21.07 -4.49
N PHE A 169 27.06 -20.30 -3.46
CA PHE A 169 28.18 -19.36 -3.54
C PHE A 169 29.54 -20.06 -3.49
N GLU A 170 29.65 -21.17 -2.76
CA GLU A 170 30.85 -22.03 -2.76
C GLU A 170 31.06 -22.63 -4.15
N THR A 171 30.02 -23.26 -4.71
CA THR A 171 30.06 -23.80 -6.07
C THR A 171 30.34 -22.70 -7.10
N ALA A 172 29.74 -21.51 -6.95
CA ALA A 172 30.02 -20.38 -7.84
C ALA A 172 31.52 -19.99 -7.80
N ALA A 173 32.12 -19.90 -6.62
CA ALA A 173 33.54 -19.60 -6.46
C ALA A 173 34.44 -20.66 -7.13
N ASP A 174 34.12 -21.93 -7.00
CA ASP A 174 34.91 -23.02 -7.58
C ASP A 174 34.87 -23.01 -9.11
N LEU A 175 33.70 -22.74 -9.68
CA LEU A 175 33.45 -22.77 -11.12
C LEU A 175 33.89 -21.49 -11.84
N ALA A 176 33.94 -20.36 -11.13
CA ALA A 176 34.31 -19.07 -11.66
C ALA A 176 35.77 -19.01 -12.11
N ARG A 177 36.02 -18.32 -13.23
CA ARG A 177 37.36 -17.83 -13.58
C ARG A 177 37.73 -16.59 -12.77
N ASP A 178 38.98 -16.17 -12.85
CA ASP A 178 39.41 -14.87 -12.33
C ASP A 178 38.56 -13.74 -12.94
N ARG A 179 38.11 -12.81 -12.09
CA ARG A 179 37.25 -11.65 -12.41
C ARG A 179 35.89 -12.00 -12.99
N ALA A 180 35.36 -13.19 -12.67
CA ALA A 180 33.99 -13.54 -13.05
C ALA A 180 32.95 -12.78 -12.21
N ARG A 181 31.74 -12.68 -12.75
CA ARG A 181 30.58 -12.08 -12.07
C ARG A 181 29.65 -13.18 -11.56
N VAL A 182 29.22 -13.08 -10.30
CA VAL A 182 28.28 -13.99 -9.65
C VAL A 182 26.99 -13.22 -9.36
N CYS A 183 25.93 -13.53 -10.10
CA CYS A 183 24.64 -12.86 -9.99
C CYS A 183 23.60 -13.73 -9.29
N LEU A 184 23.13 -13.28 -8.12
CA LEU A 184 22.06 -13.90 -7.36
C LEU A 184 20.69 -13.40 -7.84
N VAL A 185 19.84 -14.31 -8.29
CA VAL A 185 18.43 -14.04 -8.67
C VAL A 185 17.44 -14.92 -7.90
N GLY A 186 17.88 -16.10 -7.46
CA GLY A 186 17.09 -17.00 -6.62
C GLY A 186 17.12 -16.62 -5.14
N PHE A 187 16.70 -17.57 -4.31
CA PHE A 187 16.77 -17.47 -2.85
C PHE A 187 17.86 -18.44 -2.36
N SER A 188 19.02 -17.93 -1.95
CA SER A 188 20.11 -18.72 -1.35
C SER A 188 20.50 -18.15 0.02
N GLY A 189 21.31 -18.90 0.78
CA GLY A 189 22.13 -18.28 1.81
C GLY A 189 23.05 -17.21 1.18
N THR A 190 23.40 -16.18 1.95
CA THR A 190 24.09 -14.98 1.45
C THR A 190 25.52 -14.83 1.94
N GLU A 191 26.07 -15.81 2.66
CA GLU A 191 27.49 -15.80 3.02
C GLU A 191 28.29 -16.40 1.86
N PHE A 192 29.30 -15.66 1.38
CA PHE A 192 30.19 -16.13 0.33
C PHE A 192 31.58 -16.46 0.90
N PRO A 193 32.31 -17.43 0.33
CA PRO A 193 33.62 -17.79 0.80
C PRO A 193 34.65 -16.69 0.48
N TYR A 194 35.05 -15.91 1.50
CA TYR A 194 35.91 -14.74 1.34
C TYR A 194 37.21 -15.02 0.60
N ALA A 195 37.94 -16.07 0.97
CA ALA A 195 39.26 -16.38 0.41
C ALA A 195 39.23 -16.59 -1.12
N PRO A 196 38.41 -17.49 -1.70
CA PRO A 196 38.37 -17.67 -3.15
C PRO A 196 37.77 -16.45 -3.88
N PHE A 197 36.79 -15.74 -3.30
CA PHE A 197 36.26 -14.51 -3.89
C PHE A 197 37.34 -13.42 -3.98
N MET A 198 38.15 -13.27 -2.93
CA MET A 198 39.26 -12.31 -2.91
C MET A 198 40.37 -12.74 -3.88
N GLN A 199 40.77 -14.01 -3.85
CA GLN A 199 41.85 -14.52 -4.70
C GLN A 199 41.54 -14.38 -6.20
N LYS A 200 40.30 -14.66 -6.60
CA LYS A 200 39.85 -14.58 -8.00
C LYS A 200 39.28 -13.20 -8.35
N GLU A 201 39.22 -12.25 -7.43
CA GLU A 201 38.64 -10.92 -7.66
C GLU A 201 37.19 -10.98 -8.20
N LEU A 202 36.35 -11.82 -7.57
CA LEU A 202 34.96 -12.06 -8.04
C LEU A 202 34.04 -10.91 -7.65
N SER A 203 33.11 -10.57 -8.56
CA SER A 203 32.05 -9.58 -8.30
C SER A 203 30.76 -10.26 -7.89
N ILE A 204 30.09 -9.76 -6.84
CA ILE A 204 28.75 -10.20 -6.44
C ILE A 204 27.72 -9.18 -6.92
N ILE A 205 26.69 -9.68 -7.59
CA ILE A 205 25.59 -8.90 -8.13
C ILE A 205 24.29 -9.46 -7.56
N VAL A 206 23.41 -8.60 -7.05
CA VAL A 206 22.07 -9.00 -6.58
C VAL A 206 21.06 -8.47 -7.57
N SER A 207 20.35 -9.38 -8.24
CA SER A 207 19.35 -9.03 -9.25
C SER A 207 18.01 -8.70 -8.59
N ARG A 208 17.50 -7.50 -8.82
CA ARG A 208 16.23 -7.04 -8.27
C ARG A 208 15.06 -7.56 -9.10
N SER A 209 14.47 -8.70 -8.71
CA SER A 209 13.22 -9.21 -9.29
C SER A 209 13.18 -9.05 -10.82
N TYR A 210 12.13 -8.43 -11.38
CA TYR A 210 11.98 -8.15 -12.82
C TYR A 210 12.41 -6.73 -13.25
N GLY A 211 13.14 -5.98 -12.41
CA GLY A 211 13.85 -4.77 -12.84
C GLY A 211 13.68 -3.51 -11.98
N PRO A 212 14.33 -2.41 -12.39
CA PRO A 212 14.06 -1.04 -11.93
C PRO A 212 12.57 -0.69 -12.04
N GLY A 213 12.05 0.00 -11.03
CA GLY A 213 10.60 0.16 -10.79
C GLY A 213 10.15 -0.65 -9.58
N ARG A 214 10.74 -1.85 -9.40
CA ARG A 214 10.32 -2.73 -8.32
C ARG A 214 10.64 -2.08 -6.98
N TYR A 215 9.65 -2.07 -6.09
CA TYR A 215 9.67 -1.42 -4.77
C TYR A 215 9.64 0.12 -4.81
N ASP A 216 9.35 0.71 -5.96
CA ASP A 216 9.15 2.14 -6.13
C ASP A 216 7.65 2.44 -6.30
N GLU A 217 7.04 3.02 -5.27
CA GLU A 217 5.60 3.33 -5.24
C GLU A 217 5.21 4.35 -6.32
N ASP A 218 6.10 5.27 -6.68
CA ASP A 218 5.83 6.26 -7.72
C ASP A 218 5.72 5.57 -9.09
N TYR A 219 6.63 4.62 -9.35
CA TYR A 219 6.64 3.86 -10.58
C TYR A 219 5.50 2.85 -10.66
N GLU A 220 5.35 2.00 -9.64
CA GLU A 220 4.36 0.90 -9.64
C GLU A 220 2.93 1.42 -9.50
N ASN A 221 2.67 2.46 -8.71
CA ASN A 221 1.31 2.86 -8.32
C ASN A 221 0.89 4.28 -8.74
N ARG A 222 1.80 5.15 -9.19
CA ARG A 222 1.50 6.56 -9.55
C ARG A 222 1.81 6.93 -11.00
N ASP A 223 2.04 5.94 -11.86
CA ASP A 223 2.35 6.10 -13.29
C ASP A 223 3.58 7.00 -13.56
N VAL A 224 4.53 7.10 -12.62
CA VAL A 224 5.75 7.89 -12.81
C VAL A 224 6.80 7.04 -13.53
N LYS A 225 7.26 7.48 -14.71
CA LYS A 225 8.35 6.81 -15.42
C LYS A 225 9.70 7.40 -15.07
N TYR A 226 10.72 6.53 -15.04
CA TYR A 226 12.09 7.01 -15.05
C TYR A 226 12.42 7.68 -16.39
N PRO A 227 13.28 8.70 -16.40
CA PRO A 227 13.84 9.22 -17.64
C PRO A 227 14.58 8.11 -18.40
N GLU A 228 14.12 7.79 -19.61
CA GLU A 228 14.59 6.64 -20.40
C GLU A 228 16.12 6.65 -20.63
N GLY A 229 16.70 7.83 -20.81
CA GLY A 229 18.16 7.99 -20.99
C GLY A 229 19.00 7.58 -19.77
N PHE A 230 18.40 7.45 -18.58
CA PHE A 230 19.06 7.00 -17.36
C PHE A 230 18.68 5.56 -17.00
N VAL A 231 17.41 5.20 -17.17
CA VAL A 231 16.90 3.85 -16.88
C VAL A 231 16.08 3.37 -18.07
N ARG A 232 16.76 2.63 -18.96
CA ARG A 232 16.14 2.10 -20.19
C ARG A 232 15.29 0.85 -19.94
N TRP A 233 15.72 -0.01 -19.01
CA TRP A 233 15.16 -1.35 -18.85
C TRP A 233 14.43 -1.47 -17.51
N THR A 234 13.21 -0.95 -17.42
CA THR A 234 12.37 -1.08 -16.23
C THR A 234 11.61 -2.40 -16.21
N GLU A 235 10.82 -2.65 -15.16
CA GLU A 235 9.89 -3.77 -15.08
C GLU A 235 9.00 -3.89 -16.32
N THR A 236 8.46 -2.76 -16.82
CA THR A 236 7.62 -2.74 -18.04
C THR A 236 8.41 -3.16 -19.28
N GLU A 237 9.62 -2.61 -19.48
CA GLU A 237 10.40 -2.94 -20.68
C GLU A 237 11.00 -4.35 -20.62
N ASN A 238 11.34 -4.86 -19.43
CA ASN A 238 11.73 -6.27 -19.26
C ASN A 238 10.56 -7.19 -19.62
N LEU A 239 9.34 -6.90 -19.12
CA LEU A 239 8.14 -7.67 -19.45
C LEU A 239 7.82 -7.62 -20.95
N THR A 240 7.86 -6.43 -21.54
CA THR A 240 7.60 -6.22 -22.97
C THR A 240 8.61 -6.98 -23.83
N GLU A 241 9.90 -6.91 -23.49
CA GLU A 241 10.95 -7.62 -24.24
C GLU A 241 10.81 -9.14 -24.09
N SER A 242 10.47 -9.63 -22.90
CA SER A 242 10.19 -11.05 -22.67
C SER A 242 9.06 -11.56 -23.58
N LEU A 243 7.96 -10.81 -23.69
CA LEU A 243 6.86 -11.17 -24.59
C LEU A 243 7.29 -11.11 -26.07
N ARG A 244 8.07 -10.11 -26.45
CA ARG A 244 8.63 -9.98 -27.81
C ARG A 244 9.44 -11.23 -28.17
N LEU A 245 10.30 -11.70 -27.28
CA LEU A 245 11.13 -12.91 -27.47
C LEU A 245 10.34 -14.22 -27.53
N MET A 246 9.09 -14.24 -27.05
CA MET A 246 8.16 -15.35 -27.23
C MET A 246 7.44 -15.32 -28.60
N SER A 247 7.44 -14.18 -29.30
CA SER A 247 6.65 -14.01 -30.52
C SER A 247 7.19 -14.85 -31.68
N PRO A 248 6.30 -15.58 -32.38
CA PRO A 248 6.71 -16.36 -33.55
C PRO A 248 7.12 -15.45 -34.73
N THR A 249 6.67 -14.18 -34.73
CA THR A 249 6.90 -13.22 -35.82
C THR A 249 8.37 -12.79 -35.97
N ILE A 250 9.18 -12.96 -34.93
CA ILE A 250 10.61 -12.56 -34.92
C ILE A 250 11.57 -13.77 -34.87
N ASN A 251 11.07 -14.96 -35.23
CA ASN A 251 11.66 -16.27 -34.93
C ASN A 251 11.76 -16.48 -33.40
N PRO A 252 10.83 -17.26 -32.81
CA PRO A 252 10.66 -17.31 -31.36
C PRO A 252 11.94 -17.79 -30.70
N ARG A 253 12.43 -16.99 -29.76
CA ARG A 253 13.72 -17.23 -29.07
C ARG A 253 13.54 -17.90 -27.71
N LEU A 254 12.32 -17.91 -27.17
CA LEU A 254 11.96 -18.56 -25.92
C LEU A 254 10.94 -19.69 -26.15
N ASN A 255 11.30 -20.90 -25.79
CA ASN A 255 10.46 -22.09 -25.84
C ASN A 255 9.70 -22.29 -24.52
N ILE A 256 8.60 -21.53 -24.35
CA ILE A 256 7.77 -21.61 -23.14
C ILE A 256 6.97 -22.91 -23.05
N ALA A 257 6.59 -23.49 -24.20
CA ALA A 257 5.83 -24.73 -24.25
C ALA A 257 6.58 -25.88 -23.56
N ALA A 258 7.91 -25.96 -23.75
CA ALA A 258 8.75 -26.96 -23.08
C ALA A 258 8.83 -26.81 -21.56
N LEU A 259 8.44 -25.66 -21.01
CA LEU A 259 8.48 -25.41 -19.56
C LEU A 259 7.15 -25.69 -18.87
N THR A 260 6.04 -25.77 -19.61
CA THR A 260 4.73 -26.05 -19.05
C THR A 260 4.52 -27.55 -18.95
N THR A 261 4.47 -28.08 -17.73
CA THR A 261 4.24 -29.51 -17.49
C THR A 261 2.78 -29.82 -17.16
N HIS A 262 2.09 -28.90 -16.50
CA HIS A 262 0.68 -29.09 -16.11
C HIS A 262 -0.16 -27.86 -16.42
N THR A 263 -1.44 -28.11 -16.64
CA THR A 263 -2.46 -27.06 -16.73
C THR A 263 -3.65 -27.51 -15.91
N PHE A 264 -4.08 -26.66 -14.99
CA PHE A 264 -5.27 -26.89 -14.17
C PHE A 264 -6.28 -25.78 -14.44
N LYS A 265 -7.56 -26.10 -14.29
CA LYS A 265 -8.58 -25.05 -14.15
C LYS A 265 -8.43 -24.40 -12.78
N ILE A 266 -8.74 -23.12 -12.65
CA ILE A 266 -8.70 -22.42 -11.36
C ILE A 266 -9.56 -23.11 -10.29
N SER A 267 -10.69 -23.73 -10.68
CA SER A 267 -11.54 -24.54 -9.80
C SER A 267 -10.84 -25.78 -9.22
N GLU A 268 -9.67 -26.14 -9.74
CA GLU A 268 -8.85 -27.27 -9.29
C GLU A 268 -7.50 -26.81 -8.73
N ALA A 269 -7.35 -25.52 -8.40
CA ALA A 269 -6.09 -24.96 -7.92
C ALA A 269 -5.56 -25.68 -6.66
N GLU A 270 -6.43 -26.14 -5.76
CA GLU A 270 -6.02 -26.93 -4.60
C GLU A 270 -5.23 -28.20 -4.99
N LYS A 271 -5.62 -28.88 -6.08
CA LYS A 271 -4.89 -30.05 -6.60
C LYS A 271 -3.50 -29.63 -7.11
N ALA A 272 -3.42 -28.49 -7.80
CA ALA A 272 -2.15 -27.96 -8.30
C ALA A 272 -1.20 -27.63 -7.14
N TYR A 273 -1.68 -26.95 -6.10
CA TYR A 273 -0.87 -26.65 -4.91
C TYR A 273 -0.47 -27.91 -4.15
N LYS A 274 -1.38 -28.88 -3.99
CA LYS A 274 -1.09 -30.16 -3.36
C LYS A 274 0.02 -30.90 -4.11
N LEU A 275 -0.02 -30.94 -5.45
CA LEU A 275 1.03 -31.54 -6.28
C LEU A 275 2.41 -30.90 -6.03
N VAL A 276 2.47 -29.57 -5.90
CA VAL A 276 3.72 -28.83 -5.64
C VAL A 276 4.25 -29.10 -4.22
N ILE A 277 3.37 -29.07 -3.21
CA ILE A 277 3.74 -29.26 -1.81
C ILE A 277 4.20 -30.70 -1.55
N GLU A 278 3.43 -31.67 -2.04
CA GLU A 278 3.68 -33.10 -1.81
C GLU A 278 4.73 -33.67 -2.76
N LYS A 279 5.05 -32.95 -3.86
CA LYS A 279 5.94 -33.41 -4.93
C LYS A 279 5.55 -34.79 -5.47
N SER A 280 4.24 -35.03 -5.62
CA SER A 280 3.68 -36.32 -6.01
C SER A 280 4.06 -36.74 -7.43
N GLU A 281 4.26 -35.77 -8.33
CA GLU A 281 4.63 -35.97 -9.73
C GLU A 281 5.72 -34.97 -10.16
N PRO A 282 6.60 -35.31 -11.12
CA PRO A 282 7.57 -34.37 -11.67
C PRO A 282 6.90 -33.14 -12.28
N HIS A 283 7.28 -31.94 -11.85
CA HIS A 283 6.69 -30.69 -12.32
C HIS A 283 7.71 -29.56 -12.42
N LEU A 284 7.43 -28.62 -13.33
CA LEU A 284 8.24 -27.43 -13.54
C LEU A 284 7.35 -26.19 -13.64
N GLY A 285 6.61 -26.05 -14.74
CA GLY A 285 5.64 -24.98 -14.94
C GLY A 285 4.21 -25.46 -14.84
N ILE A 286 3.41 -24.80 -14.03
CA ILE A 286 1.98 -25.10 -13.84
C ILE A 286 1.19 -23.85 -14.21
N VAL A 287 0.27 -23.99 -15.17
CA VAL A 287 -0.60 -22.91 -15.61
C VAL A 287 -2.00 -23.10 -15.03
N LEU A 288 -2.53 -22.05 -14.41
CA LEU A 288 -3.93 -21.99 -13.99
C LEU A 288 -4.75 -21.28 -15.07
N THR A 289 -5.80 -21.95 -15.54
CA THR A 289 -6.71 -21.44 -16.57
C THR A 289 -8.03 -20.99 -15.95
N TYR A 290 -8.55 -19.90 -16.46
CA TYR A 290 -9.83 -19.34 -16.06
C TYR A 290 -10.87 -19.60 -17.15
N ARG A 291 -12.15 -19.50 -16.80
CA ARG A 291 -13.19 -19.56 -17.83
C ARG A 291 -13.07 -18.33 -18.72
N ASP A 292 -13.43 -18.50 -19.99
CA ASP A 292 -13.49 -17.41 -20.95
C ASP A 292 -14.73 -16.55 -20.68
N THR A 293 -14.77 -15.90 -19.52
CA THR A 293 -15.84 -15.00 -19.12
C THR A 293 -15.56 -13.63 -19.73
N LYS A 294 -15.98 -13.47 -20.99
CA LYS A 294 -16.11 -12.13 -21.62
C LYS A 294 -17.14 -11.25 -20.92
N GLN A 295 -17.92 -11.81 -20.00
CA GLN A 295 -18.78 -11.07 -19.10
C GLN A 295 -17.95 -10.62 -17.90
N VAL A 296 -17.66 -9.32 -17.84
CA VAL A 296 -17.46 -8.64 -16.56
C VAL A 296 -18.65 -9.05 -15.68
N PRO A 297 -18.45 -9.54 -14.45
CA PRO A 297 -19.56 -9.82 -13.55
C PRO A 297 -20.46 -8.60 -13.53
N HIS A 298 -21.63 -8.72 -14.14
CA HIS A 298 -22.63 -7.67 -14.08
C HIS A 298 -22.94 -7.46 -12.60
N LYS A 299 -22.94 -6.18 -12.18
CA LYS A 299 -23.40 -5.72 -10.87
C LYS A 299 -24.52 -6.65 -10.39
N PRO A 300 -24.41 -7.32 -9.23
CA PRO A 300 -25.56 -8.02 -8.68
C PRO A 300 -26.69 -7.00 -8.59
N SER A 301 -27.73 -7.26 -9.38
CA SER A 301 -28.91 -6.44 -9.55
C SER A 301 -29.48 -6.10 -8.17
N GLN A 302 -29.72 -4.81 -7.98
CA GLN A 302 -30.25 -4.21 -6.76
C GLN A 302 -31.45 -5.02 -6.24
N HIS A 303 -31.33 -5.57 -5.04
CA HIS A 303 -32.51 -5.77 -4.22
C HIS A 303 -32.91 -4.41 -3.64
N VAL A 304 -33.94 -3.83 -4.23
CA VAL A 304 -34.70 -2.73 -3.63
C VAL A 304 -35.40 -3.31 -2.40
N GLN A 305 -34.84 -3.05 -1.22
CA GLN A 305 -35.66 -2.98 -0.01
C GLN A 305 -36.05 -1.51 0.22
N THR A 306 -37.32 -1.35 0.57
CA THR A 306 -38.03 -0.11 0.83
C THR A 306 -37.35 0.75 1.88
N SER A 307 -37.41 2.07 1.68
CA SER A 307 -37.07 3.17 2.59
C SER A 307 -36.81 2.74 4.03
N VAL A 308 -35.57 2.95 4.51
CA VAL A 308 -35.24 2.78 5.92
C VAL A 308 -36.18 3.66 6.74
N LYS A 309 -36.80 3.08 7.76
CA LYS A 309 -37.39 3.88 8.83
C LYS A 309 -36.24 4.64 9.53
N ASN A 310 -36.50 5.87 9.99
CA ASN A 310 -35.51 6.65 10.74
C ASN A 310 -35.24 6.08 12.16
N ASP A 311 -35.23 4.76 12.34
CA ASP A 311 -35.03 4.09 13.63
C ASP A 311 -33.66 3.42 13.77
N ALA A 312 -32.83 3.41 12.73
CA ALA A 312 -31.45 2.88 12.77
C ALA A 312 -30.45 3.65 11.88
N CYS A 313 -29.17 3.53 12.19
CA CYS A 313 -28.06 4.01 11.36
C CYS A 313 -27.57 2.87 10.46
N VAL A 314 -27.96 2.90 9.18
CA VAL A 314 -27.55 1.91 8.19
C VAL A 314 -26.36 2.45 7.42
N LEU A 315 -25.21 1.82 7.64
CA LEU A 315 -23.90 2.35 7.28
C LEU A 315 -23.32 1.69 6.03
N GLY A 316 -22.93 2.50 5.06
CA GLY A 316 -21.94 2.16 4.06
C GLY A 316 -20.55 2.57 4.54
N VAL A 317 -19.53 1.72 4.37
CA VAL A 317 -18.14 2.02 4.75
C VAL A 317 -17.27 2.05 3.50
N ILE A 318 -16.60 3.16 3.25
CA ILE A 318 -15.63 3.31 2.15
C ILE A 318 -14.23 3.32 2.75
N GLY A 319 -13.45 2.28 2.47
CA GLY A 319 -12.09 2.11 2.98
C GLY A 319 -11.98 1.07 4.09
N GLY A 320 -11.51 -0.13 3.72
CA GLY A 320 -11.19 -1.24 4.64
C GLY A 320 -9.72 -1.27 5.10
N GLY A 321 -9.09 -0.10 5.25
CA GLY A 321 -7.67 0.00 5.63
C GLY A 321 -7.39 -0.49 7.05
N ASN A 322 -6.11 -0.57 7.43
CA ASN A 322 -5.69 -1.05 8.75
C ASN A 322 -6.33 -0.26 9.90
N PHE A 323 -6.46 1.06 9.75
CA PHE A 323 -7.08 1.89 10.79
C PHE A 323 -8.57 1.56 10.99
N ALA A 324 -9.34 1.48 9.90
CA ALA A 324 -10.75 1.10 9.95
C ALA A 324 -10.91 -0.28 10.62
N ARG A 325 -10.16 -1.30 10.17
CA ARG A 325 -10.26 -2.68 10.67
C ARG A 325 -9.82 -2.85 12.12
N ASN A 326 -8.82 -2.09 12.58
CA ASN A 326 -8.25 -2.27 13.92
C ASN A 326 -8.83 -1.31 14.96
N THR A 327 -9.52 -0.25 14.55
CA THR A 327 -9.98 0.81 15.49
C THR A 327 -11.46 1.14 15.33
N LEU A 328 -11.93 1.42 14.12
CA LEU A 328 -13.31 1.89 13.92
C LEU A 328 -14.32 0.73 13.87
N LEU A 329 -14.09 -0.24 12.99
CA LEU A 329 -14.99 -1.38 12.75
C LEU A 329 -15.22 -2.24 14.00
N PRO A 330 -14.22 -2.55 14.85
CA PRO A 330 -14.44 -3.29 16.09
C PRO A 330 -15.31 -2.57 17.11
N GLU A 331 -15.38 -1.24 17.06
CA GLU A 331 -16.15 -0.44 18.02
C GLU A 331 -17.55 -0.16 17.48
N ILE A 332 -17.69 0.24 16.21
CA ILE A 332 -18.99 0.54 15.61
C ILE A 332 -19.88 -0.70 15.45
N SER A 333 -19.30 -1.90 15.22
CA SER A 333 -20.08 -3.14 15.13
C SER A 333 -20.73 -3.55 16.46
N LYS A 334 -20.29 -2.96 17.57
CA LYS A 334 -20.86 -3.17 18.91
C LYS A 334 -21.87 -2.10 19.30
N VAL A 335 -22.05 -1.05 18.50
CA VAL A 335 -22.99 0.03 18.79
C VAL A 335 -24.40 -0.45 18.46
N PRO A 336 -25.34 -0.43 19.42
CA PRO A 336 -26.74 -0.72 19.14
C PRO A 336 -27.27 0.19 18.03
N ASP A 337 -28.11 -0.34 17.15
CA ASP A 337 -28.71 0.38 16.01
C ASP A 337 -27.74 0.82 14.89
N ALA A 338 -26.46 0.41 14.95
CA ALA A 338 -25.53 0.53 13.83
C ALA A 338 -25.56 -0.74 12.95
N ILE A 339 -26.12 -0.63 11.75
CA ILE A 339 -26.24 -1.74 10.80
C ILE A 339 -25.15 -1.59 9.73
N LEU A 340 -24.16 -2.49 9.74
CA LEU A 340 -23.11 -2.53 8.73
C LEU A 340 -23.62 -3.16 7.44
N HIS A 341 -24.00 -2.32 6.47
CA HIS A 341 -24.64 -2.78 5.24
C HIS A 341 -23.62 -3.11 4.14
N THR A 342 -22.90 -2.10 3.63
CA THR A 342 -21.99 -2.27 2.49
C THR A 342 -20.57 -1.84 2.85
N LEU A 343 -19.57 -2.67 2.56
CA LEU A 343 -18.15 -2.31 2.62
C LEU A 343 -17.59 -2.14 1.20
N VAL A 344 -16.98 -0.99 0.92
CA VAL A 344 -16.24 -0.72 -0.32
C VAL A 344 -14.74 -0.74 -0.04
N THR A 345 -13.99 -1.59 -0.74
CA THR A 345 -12.52 -1.59 -0.71
C THR A 345 -11.95 -1.63 -2.12
N LYS A 346 -10.71 -1.17 -2.30
CA LYS A 346 -10.01 -1.26 -3.60
C LYS A 346 -9.56 -2.67 -3.99
N ARG A 347 -9.64 -3.67 -3.09
CA ARG A 347 -9.11 -5.03 -3.31
C ARG A 347 -10.13 -6.08 -2.88
N GLY A 348 -10.60 -6.90 -3.82
CA GLY A 348 -11.66 -7.89 -3.56
C GLY A 348 -11.38 -8.84 -2.39
N ALA A 349 -10.15 -9.37 -2.30
CA ALA A 349 -9.78 -10.31 -1.21
C ALA A 349 -9.88 -9.72 0.20
N SER A 350 -9.60 -8.42 0.38
CA SER A 350 -9.74 -7.76 1.68
C SER A 350 -11.20 -7.39 2.00
N ALA A 351 -12.04 -7.29 0.97
CA ALA A 351 -13.46 -6.99 1.08
C ALA A 351 -14.22 -8.18 1.69
N ASP A 352 -14.06 -9.40 1.14
CA ASP A 352 -14.73 -10.61 1.61
C ASP A 352 -14.31 -11.00 3.04
N PHE A 353 -13.01 -10.92 3.34
CA PHE A 353 -12.51 -11.20 4.69
C PHE A 353 -13.12 -10.24 5.71
N SER A 354 -13.14 -8.94 5.39
CA SER A 354 -13.69 -7.92 6.29
C SER A 354 -15.22 -8.05 6.41
N GLN A 355 -15.91 -8.43 5.33
CA GLN A 355 -17.33 -8.72 5.34
C GLN A 355 -17.65 -9.81 6.36
N ASN A 356 -17.00 -10.97 6.24
CA ASN A 356 -17.24 -12.11 7.11
C ASN A 356 -16.85 -11.81 8.57
N LYS A 357 -15.75 -11.08 8.78
CA LYS A 357 -15.26 -10.76 10.13
C LYS A 357 -16.15 -9.78 10.89
N PHE A 358 -16.68 -8.75 10.22
CA PHE A 358 -17.44 -7.68 10.86
C PHE A 358 -18.95 -7.78 10.64
N GLY A 359 -19.41 -8.74 9.85
CA GLY A 359 -20.83 -9.00 9.59
C GLY A 359 -21.47 -8.00 8.62
N PHE A 360 -20.72 -7.52 7.61
CA PHE A 360 -21.33 -6.68 6.58
C PHE A 360 -22.31 -7.50 5.74
N THR A 361 -23.42 -6.87 5.35
CA THR A 361 -24.41 -7.50 4.45
C THR A 361 -23.83 -7.74 3.05
N ARG A 362 -22.99 -6.80 2.57
CA ARG A 362 -22.36 -6.85 1.25
C ARG A 362 -20.96 -6.24 1.30
N ALA A 363 -20.06 -6.73 0.45
CA ALA A 363 -18.84 -6.04 0.09
C ALA A 363 -18.74 -5.86 -1.43
N CYS A 364 -18.14 -4.77 -1.88
CA CYS A 364 -17.92 -4.46 -3.29
C CYS A 364 -16.71 -3.54 -3.49
N CYS A 365 -16.44 -3.18 -4.74
CA CYS A 365 -15.32 -2.29 -5.12
C CYS A 365 -15.79 -0.92 -5.64
N GLU A 366 -17.10 -0.72 -5.78
CA GLU A 366 -17.70 0.47 -6.38
C GLU A 366 -18.37 1.37 -5.33
N GLU A 367 -17.95 2.63 -5.26
CA GLU A 367 -18.46 3.61 -4.29
C GLU A 367 -19.95 3.93 -4.53
N ASN A 368 -20.38 3.93 -5.81
CA ASN A 368 -21.77 4.17 -6.21
C ASN A 368 -22.76 3.13 -5.65
N ASP A 369 -22.31 1.92 -5.32
CA ASP A 369 -23.15 0.91 -4.65
C ASP A 369 -23.56 1.35 -3.23
N ILE A 370 -22.84 2.31 -2.63
CA ILE A 370 -23.24 2.97 -1.40
C ILE A 370 -24.15 4.16 -1.71
N PHE A 371 -23.75 5.06 -2.61
CA PHE A 371 -24.45 6.32 -2.85
C PHE A 371 -25.86 6.14 -3.45
N GLU A 372 -26.02 5.20 -4.39
CA GLU A 372 -27.30 4.93 -5.05
C GLU A 372 -28.23 4.05 -4.22
N ASN A 373 -27.75 3.48 -3.10
CA ASN A 373 -28.55 2.57 -2.29
C ASN A 373 -29.48 3.35 -1.34
N PRO A 374 -30.81 3.24 -1.49
CA PRO A 374 -31.77 3.94 -0.64
C PRO A 374 -31.85 3.37 0.78
N SER A 375 -31.36 2.14 0.99
CA SER A 375 -31.31 1.52 2.32
C SER A 375 -30.15 2.03 3.19
N ILE A 376 -29.21 2.78 2.62
CA ILE A 376 -28.07 3.34 3.35
C ILE A 376 -28.35 4.82 3.63
N ASN A 377 -28.36 5.20 4.91
CA ASN A 377 -28.59 6.58 5.35
C ASN A 377 -27.33 7.26 5.91
N ALA A 378 -26.24 6.50 6.13
CA ALA A 378 -24.97 7.04 6.58
C ALA A 378 -23.76 6.40 5.87
N VAL A 379 -22.67 7.16 5.77
CA VAL A 379 -21.41 6.72 5.17
C VAL A 379 -20.24 6.99 6.11
N LEU A 380 -19.43 5.97 6.39
CA LEU A 380 -18.13 6.10 7.03
C LEU A 380 -17.03 6.11 5.97
N VAL A 381 -16.31 7.22 5.85
CA VAL A 381 -15.17 7.38 4.94
C VAL A 381 -13.87 7.19 5.73
N ALA A 382 -13.19 6.08 5.51
CA ALA A 382 -11.91 5.71 6.13
C ALA A 382 -10.85 5.34 5.07
N SER A 383 -10.82 6.12 3.99
CA SER A 383 -9.96 5.97 2.82
C SER A 383 -8.65 6.78 2.94
N ARG A 384 -7.94 7.03 1.82
CA ARG A 384 -6.76 7.93 1.82
C ARG A 384 -7.23 9.40 1.83
N HIS A 385 -6.44 10.29 2.43
CA HIS A 385 -6.85 11.67 2.71
C HIS A 385 -7.35 12.43 1.47
N ASN A 386 -6.71 12.24 0.32
CA ASN A 386 -7.09 12.88 -0.95
C ASN A 386 -8.49 12.53 -1.47
N SER A 387 -9.09 11.44 -1.01
CA SER A 387 -10.44 11.05 -1.40
C SER A 387 -11.52 11.55 -0.44
N HIS A 388 -11.16 12.04 0.76
CA HIS A 388 -12.12 12.37 1.80
C HIS A 388 -13.12 13.44 1.37
N ALA A 389 -12.64 14.53 0.77
CA ALA A 389 -13.50 15.64 0.37
C ALA A 389 -14.50 15.23 -0.73
N ARG A 390 -14.02 14.58 -1.81
CA ARG A 390 -14.87 14.09 -2.89
C ARG A 390 -15.95 13.13 -2.36
N LEU A 391 -15.55 12.14 -1.57
CA LEU A 391 -16.48 11.14 -1.03
C LEU A 391 -17.51 11.76 -0.08
N THR A 392 -17.10 12.77 0.70
CA THR A 392 -18.02 13.51 1.57
C THR A 392 -19.04 14.30 0.75
N VAL A 393 -18.60 15.00 -0.30
CA VAL A 393 -19.49 15.74 -1.22
C VAL A 393 -20.50 14.82 -1.89
N GLU A 394 -20.04 13.68 -2.44
CA GLU A 394 -20.90 12.71 -3.11
C GLU A 394 -21.93 12.08 -2.15
N ALA A 395 -21.51 11.70 -0.94
CA ALA A 395 -22.41 11.16 0.07
C ALA A 395 -23.46 12.17 0.55
N LEU A 396 -23.06 13.43 0.80
CA LEU A 396 -23.99 14.51 1.18
C LEU A 396 -24.99 14.79 0.06
N SER A 397 -24.53 14.83 -1.19
CA SER A 397 -25.38 15.03 -2.37
C SER A 397 -26.38 13.89 -2.56
N ALA A 398 -26.01 12.67 -2.16
CA ALA A 398 -26.89 11.51 -2.11
C ALA A 398 -27.82 11.48 -0.87
N GLY A 399 -27.82 12.53 -0.05
CA GLY A 399 -28.66 12.67 1.14
C GLY A 399 -28.25 11.77 2.30
N LYS A 400 -26.97 11.36 2.37
CA LYS A 400 -26.45 10.46 3.41
C LYS A 400 -25.57 11.22 4.39
N SER A 401 -25.75 10.96 5.68
CA SER A 401 -24.91 11.56 6.72
C SER A 401 -23.51 10.95 6.71
N VAL A 402 -22.47 11.75 6.90
CA VAL A 402 -21.08 11.32 6.68
C VAL A 402 -20.29 11.37 7.97
N LEU A 403 -19.63 10.27 8.34
CA LEU A 403 -18.50 10.28 9.26
C LEU A 403 -17.23 10.13 8.44
N VAL A 404 -16.45 11.19 8.30
CA VAL A 404 -15.21 11.19 7.52
C VAL A 404 -14.01 11.21 8.45
N GLU A 405 -13.10 10.26 8.29
CA GLU A 405 -11.84 10.28 9.04
C GLU A 405 -11.04 11.55 8.73
N LYS A 406 -10.18 11.94 9.66
CA LYS A 406 -9.38 13.16 9.44
C LYS A 406 -8.26 12.93 8.43
N PRO A 407 -7.89 13.94 7.64
CA PRO A 407 -8.46 15.29 7.58
C PRO A 407 -9.73 15.38 6.74
N LEU A 408 -10.50 16.46 6.89
CA LEU A 408 -11.70 16.70 6.08
C LEU A 408 -11.35 16.95 4.59
N GLY A 409 -10.23 17.63 4.33
CA GLY A 409 -9.71 17.92 2.98
C GLY A 409 -8.25 18.38 3.05
N LEU A 410 -7.59 18.42 1.90
CA LEU A 410 -6.18 18.76 1.74
C LEU A 410 -5.95 20.23 1.36
N ASN A 411 -6.97 20.93 0.84
CA ASN A 411 -6.88 22.31 0.38
C ASN A 411 -8.19 23.10 0.63
N LYS A 412 -8.17 24.42 0.37
CA LYS A 412 -9.30 25.32 0.67
C LYS A 412 -10.47 25.06 -0.29
N GLU A 413 -10.19 24.71 -1.53
CA GLU A 413 -11.15 24.42 -2.58
C GLU A 413 -12.02 23.20 -2.21
N GLU A 414 -11.39 22.15 -1.69
CA GLU A 414 -12.07 20.96 -1.17
C GLU A 414 -12.99 21.28 0.02
N LEU A 415 -12.53 22.07 1.00
CA LEU A 415 -13.37 22.48 2.12
C LEU A 415 -14.57 23.32 1.65
N GLN A 416 -14.36 24.17 0.65
CA GLN A 416 -15.44 24.97 0.06
C GLN A 416 -16.46 24.09 -0.69
N ALA A 417 -16.01 23.07 -1.41
CA ALA A 417 -16.88 22.11 -2.07
C ALA A 417 -17.78 21.37 -1.06
N ILE A 418 -17.22 20.95 0.07
CA ILE A 418 -17.99 20.29 1.15
C ILE A 418 -19.01 21.25 1.75
N ARG A 419 -18.63 22.51 2.04
CA ARG A 419 -19.56 23.52 2.56
C ARG A 419 -20.74 23.77 1.60
N LEU A 420 -20.48 23.82 0.30
CA LEU A 420 -21.51 23.98 -0.72
C LEU A 420 -22.44 22.76 -0.76
N ALA A 421 -21.89 21.55 -0.84
CA ALA A 421 -22.67 20.31 -0.85
C ALA A 421 -23.54 20.16 0.41
N ARG A 422 -23.01 20.54 1.58
CA ARG A 422 -23.76 20.51 2.83
C ARG A 422 -24.95 21.47 2.85
N LYS A 423 -24.82 22.65 2.24
CA LYS A 423 -25.89 23.66 2.19
C LYS A 423 -27.15 23.14 1.48
N ASP A 424 -26.96 22.33 0.45
CA ASP A 424 -28.05 21.78 -0.36
C ASP A 424 -28.55 20.41 0.15
N ALA A 425 -27.87 19.83 1.15
CA ALA A 425 -28.18 18.52 1.70
C ALA A 425 -29.01 18.60 2.99
N ASN A 426 -29.94 17.66 3.15
CA ASN A 426 -30.66 17.41 4.41
C ASN A 426 -29.88 16.52 5.39
N ALA A 427 -28.71 16.03 4.98
CA ALA A 427 -27.79 15.24 5.79
C ALA A 427 -26.68 16.12 6.39
N PHE A 428 -25.94 15.58 7.35
CA PHE A 428 -24.82 16.28 8.00
C PHE A 428 -23.51 15.52 7.82
N PHE A 429 -22.37 16.19 8.06
CA PHE A 429 -21.07 15.52 8.16
C PHE A 429 -20.45 15.70 9.55
N GLN A 430 -19.61 14.74 9.92
CA GLN A 430 -18.78 14.76 11.11
C GLN A 430 -17.37 14.32 10.72
N VAL A 431 -16.36 15.03 11.23
CA VAL A 431 -14.96 14.62 11.10
C VAL A 431 -14.61 13.70 12.26
N GLY A 432 -13.72 12.72 12.04
CA GLY A 432 -13.18 11.77 13.01
C GLY A 432 -12.35 12.40 14.15
N PHE A 433 -12.69 13.59 14.63
CA PHE A 433 -12.09 14.24 15.79
C PHE A 433 -12.58 13.59 17.10
N ASN A 434 -12.17 12.36 17.32
CA ASN A 434 -12.53 11.55 18.48
C ASN A 434 -12.15 12.16 19.84
N ARG A 435 -11.05 12.92 19.91
CA ARG A 435 -10.44 13.41 21.17
C ARG A 435 -11.38 14.25 22.04
N ARG A 436 -12.27 15.04 21.45
CA ARG A 436 -13.27 15.84 22.20
C ARG A 436 -14.35 14.98 22.87
N PHE A 437 -14.55 13.75 22.42
CA PHE A 437 -15.46 12.78 23.05
C PHE A 437 -14.79 11.95 24.14
N ALA A 438 -13.48 12.11 24.36
CA ALA A 438 -12.77 11.38 25.39
C ALA A 438 -13.32 11.78 26.78
N PRO A 439 -13.60 10.83 27.70
CA PRO A 439 -14.21 11.13 29.00
C PRO A 439 -13.47 12.20 29.80
N LEU A 440 -12.13 12.16 29.81
CA LEU A 440 -11.32 13.16 30.49
C LEU A 440 -11.31 14.52 29.79
N ALA A 441 -11.44 14.58 28.46
CA ALA A 441 -11.57 15.84 27.73
C ALA A 441 -12.93 16.48 27.98
N VAL A 442 -14.01 15.70 27.97
CA VAL A 442 -15.36 16.17 28.32
C VAL A 442 -15.38 16.70 29.76
N LYS A 443 -14.77 15.96 30.70
CA LYS A 443 -14.64 16.42 32.09
C LYS A 443 -13.87 17.74 32.19
N ALA A 444 -12.72 17.85 31.52
CA ALA A 444 -11.94 19.08 31.47
C ALA A 444 -12.76 20.24 30.89
N ARG A 445 -13.48 20.01 29.78
CA ARG A 445 -14.32 21.01 29.13
C ARG A 445 -15.44 21.52 30.05
N ASN A 446 -16.12 20.64 30.77
CA ASN A 446 -17.19 21.01 31.69
C ASN A 446 -16.65 21.88 32.84
N MET A 447 -15.45 21.59 33.34
CA MET A 447 -14.80 22.43 34.35
C MET A 447 -14.42 23.81 33.79
N LEU A 448 -13.90 23.87 32.56
CA LEU A 448 -13.58 25.12 31.87
C LEU A 448 -14.81 25.95 31.50
N ALA A 449 -16.00 25.36 31.43
CA ALA A 449 -17.24 26.08 31.15
C ALA A 449 -17.69 26.95 32.35
N ALA A 450 -17.32 26.55 33.58
CA ALA A 450 -17.62 27.30 34.79
C ALA A 450 -16.66 28.49 35.02
N ILE A 451 -15.56 28.56 34.27
CA ILE A 451 -14.53 29.59 34.42
C ILE A 451 -14.72 30.64 33.31
N SER A 452 -14.88 31.89 33.71
CA SER A 452 -14.97 33.04 32.79
C SER A 452 -13.59 33.59 32.42
N GLY A 453 -13.50 34.21 31.25
CA GLY A 453 -12.28 34.86 30.76
C GLY A 453 -11.45 34.00 29.78
N PRO A 454 -10.38 34.57 29.22
CA PRO A 454 -9.56 33.91 28.22
C PRO A 454 -8.79 32.73 28.80
N ARG A 455 -8.47 31.78 27.93
CA ARG A 455 -7.68 30.59 28.27
C ARG A 455 -6.30 30.66 27.65
N PHE A 456 -5.28 30.24 28.39
CA PHE A 456 -3.94 30.01 27.86
C PHE A 456 -3.69 28.50 27.83
N MET A 457 -3.35 27.95 26.66
CA MET A 457 -3.26 26.51 26.45
C MET A 457 -1.91 26.09 25.88
N VAL A 458 -1.32 25.03 26.41
CA VAL A 458 -0.07 24.43 25.93
C VAL A 458 -0.30 22.96 25.63
N PHE A 459 -0.14 22.61 24.36
CA PHE A 459 -0.36 21.26 23.84
C PHE A 459 0.98 20.73 23.34
N ARG A 460 1.48 19.64 23.92
CA ARG A 460 2.75 19.01 23.53
C ARG A 460 2.50 17.59 23.03
N ILE A 461 2.88 17.34 21.78
CA ILE A 461 2.65 16.09 21.07
C ILE A 461 4.00 15.52 20.63
N ASN A 462 4.34 14.34 21.16
CA ASN A 462 5.48 13.52 20.76
C ASN A 462 5.00 12.44 19.79
N ALA A 463 4.91 12.77 18.52
CA ALA A 463 4.18 12.02 17.51
C ALA A 463 4.93 10.78 16.97
N GLY A 464 6.20 10.60 17.35
CA GLY A 464 7.11 9.59 16.79
C GLY A 464 7.49 9.88 15.33
N SER A 465 8.40 9.12 14.72
CA SER A 465 8.77 9.30 13.31
C SER A 465 7.90 8.47 12.36
N VAL A 466 7.72 8.96 11.13
CA VAL A 466 7.09 8.22 10.02
C VAL A 466 8.16 7.97 8.95
N PRO A 467 8.21 6.78 8.32
CA PRO A 467 9.17 6.51 7.25
C PRO A 467 9.03 7.50 6.09
N VAL A 468 10.16 7.95 5.54
CA VAL A 468 10.22 8.96 4.45
C VAL A 468 9.38 8.56 3.23
N GLY A 469 9.37 7.28 2.86
CA GLY A 469 8.58 6.74 1.73
C GLY A 469 7.09 6.53 2.01
N SER A 470 6.58 6.96 3.17
CA SER A 470 5.17 6.82 3.51
C SER A 470 4.28 7.69 2.62
N TRP A 471 3.14 7.15 2.18
CA TRP A 471 2.11 7.89 1.44
C TRP A 471 1.64 9.15 2.17
N LEU A 472 1.76 9.21 3.50
CA LEU A 472 1.43 10.39 4.31
C LEU A 472 2.24 11.63 3.91
N HIS A 473 3.47 11.45 3.43
CA HIS A 473 4.33 12.55 2.99
C HIS A 473 4.11 12.94 1.54
N SER A 474 3.32 12.18 0.77
CA SER A 474 2.94 12.58 -0.59
C SER A 474 2.01 13.81 -0.51
N PRO A 475 2.37 14.93 -1.16
CA PRO A 475 1.55 16.15 -1.13
C PRO A 475 0.13 15.93 -1.67
N ASN A 476 -0.02 15.08 -2.68
CA ASN A 476 -1.28 14.86 -3.40
C ASN A 476 -2.13 13.71 -2.81
N GLU A 477 -1.59 12.95 -1.85
CA GLU A 477 -2.32 11.85 -1.21
C GLU A 477 -2.51 12.05 0.29
N GLY A 478 -1.43 12.38 1.00
CA GLY A 478 -1.39 12.45 2.46
C GLY A 478 -1.39 13.86 3.03
N GLY A 479 -0.82 14.84 2.30
CA GLY A 479 -0.77 16.24 2.72
C GLY A 479 0.14 16.52 3.94
N GLY A 480 0.93 15.53 4.38
CA GLY A 480 1.79 15.63 5.55
C GLY A 480 1.06 15.49 6.88
N ARG A 481 1.83 15.45 7.98
CA ARG A 481 1.31 15.19 9.32
C ARG A 481 0.59 16.38 9.95
N ILE A 482 0.87 17.59 9.48
CA ILE A 482 0.16 18.80 9.91
C ILE A 482 -1.32 18.67 9.56
N ILE A 483 -1.63 18.43 8.27
CA ILE A 483 -3.01 18.19 7.85
C ILE A 483 -3.53 16.86 8.42
N GLY A 484 -2.72 15.80 8.32
CA GLY A 484 -3.15 14.43 8.62
C GLY A 484 -3.26 14.05 10.09
N GLU A 485 -2.65 14.76 11.05
CA GLU A 485 -2.73 14.43 12.48
C GLU A 485 -2.83 15.66 13.36
N MET A 486 -2.10 16.75 13.04
CA MET A 486 -2.09 17.96 13.88
C MET A 486 -3.48 18.60 13.99
N CYS A 487 -4.33 18.44 12.96
CA CYS A 487 -5.73 18.85 12.96
C CYS A 487 -6.51 18.39 14.20
N HIS A 488 -6.23 17.21 14.76
CA HIS A 488 -6.86 16.73 15.99
C HIS A 488 -6.59 17.62 17.21
N PHE A 489 -5.42 18.25 17.26
CA PHE A 489 -5.01 19.08 18.39
C PHE A 489 -5.50 20.52 18.20
N ILE A 490 -5.62 20.98 16.96
CA ILE A 490 -6.31 22.24 16.64
C ILE A 490 -7.78 22.11 17.04
N ASP A 491 -8.42 20.99 16.68
CA ASP A 491 -9.79 20.65 17.07
C ASP A 491 -9.97 20.69 18.60
N LEU A 492 -9.10 19.98 19.32
CA LEU A 492 -9.19 19.87 20.77
C LEU A 492 -8.93 21.23 21.46
N ALA A 493 -8.03 22.05 20.93
CA ALA A 493 -7.81 23.41 21.42
C ALA A 493 -9.06 24.28 21.20
N ARG A 494 -9.69 24.17 20.04
CA ARG A 494 -10.95 24.86 19.72
C ARG A 494 -12.10 24.40 20.60
N PHE A 495 -12.16 23.12 20.94
CA PHE A 495 -13.11 22.56 21.90
C PHE A 495 -12.92 23.14 23.30
N PHE A 496 -11.70 23.14 23.84
CA PHE A 496 -11.44 23.70 25.18
C PHE A 496 -11.65 25.22 25.25
N ALA A 497 -11.26 25.95 24.21
CA ALA A 497 -11.52 27.39 24.08
C ALA A 497 -13.00 27.72 23.89
N ASN A 498 -13.75 26.90 23.16
CA ASN A 498 -15.17 27.17 22.84
C ASN A 498 -15.42 28.61 22.36
N LYS A 499 -14.48 29.08 21.54
CA LYS A 499 -14.42 30.41 20.93
C LYS A 499 -13.76 30.26 19.56
N PRO A 500 -14.20 30.98 18.53
CA PRO A 500 -13.61 30.90 17.18
C PRO A 500 -12.10 31.14 17.19
N ILE A 501 -11.37 30.41 16.34
CA ILE A 501 -9.97 30.71 16.02
C ILE A 501 -9.95 31.91 15.06
N VAL A 502 -9.24 32.98 15.40
CA VAL A 502 -9.18 34.21 14.58
C VAL A 502 -7.87 34.36 13.80
N SER A 503 -6.79 33.73 14.27
CA SER A 503 -5.52 33.71 13.52
C SER A 503 -4.57 32.64 14.01
N VAL A 504 -3.67 32.22 13.12
CA VAL A 504 -2.61 31.25 13.39
C VAL A 504 -1.24 31.79 12.99
N MET A 505 -0.18 31.36 13.68
CA MET A 505 1.21 31.61 13.28
C MET A 505 2.02 30.37 13.60
N ALA A 506 2.89 29.93 12.69
CA ALA A 506 3.66 28.71 12.87
C ALA A 506 5.12 28.87 12.45
N ASP A 507 5.97 28.05 13.04
CA ASP A 507 7.40 27.91 12.72
C ASP A 507 7.80 26.42 12.81
N SER A 508 8.86 26.06 12.09
CA SER A 508 9.37 24.68 11.99
C SER A 508 10.91 24.67 11.97
N PRO A 509 11.57 23.67 12.56
CA PRO A 509 12.98 23.48 12.38
C PRO A 509 13.30 23.16 10.92
N ARG A 510 14.56 23.40 10.51
CA ARG A 510 15.03 23.01 9.18
C ARG A 510 15.06 21.49 9.06
N SER A 511 14.50 20.97 7.98
CA SER A 511 14.47 19.55 7.65
C SER A 511 15.39 19.25 6.47
N ASN A 512 16.15 18.16 6.55
CA ASN A 512 17.04 17.71 5.47
C ASN A 512 16.30 16.93 4.37
N ASN A 513 15.09 16.45 4.65
CA ASN A 513 14.34 15.56 3.75
C ASN A 513 13.10 16.24 3.14
N ASN A 514 13.02 17.57 3.18
CA ASN A 514 11.86 18.38 2.76
C ASN A 514 10.52 18.00 3.44
N ILE A 515 10.56 17.21 4.52
CA ILE A 515 9.40 16.83 5.32
C ILE A 515 9.27 17.78 6.52
N CYS A 516 8.10 18.40 6.69
CA CYS A 516 7.78 19.28 7.81
C CYS A 516 6.89 18.54 8.81
N ASP A 517 7.51 17.75 9.69
CA ASP A 517 6.83 16.96 10.73
C ASP A 517 6.96 17.57 12.13
N ASP A 518 7.81 18.58 12.29
CA ASP A 518 8.06 19.26 13.56
C ASP A 518 7.59 20.71 13.43
N VAL A 519 6.62 21.12 14.23
CA VAL A 519 5.98 22.42 14.12
C VAL A 519 5.61 22.95 15.48
N THR A 520 5.84 24.26 15.68
CA THR A 520 5.19 25.03 16.74
C THR A 520 4.16 25.94 16.09
N ALA A 521 2.89 25.83 16.49
CA ALA A 521 1.82 26.72 16.04
C ALA A 521 1.16 27.44 17.21
N THR A 522 0.93 28.74 17.04
CA THR A 522 0.22 29.61 17.99
C THR A 522 -1.13 30.01 17.41
N LEU A 523 -2.19 29.70 18.15
CA LEU A 523 -3.59 30.04 17.86
C LEU A 523 -4.02 31.26 18.70
N ARG A 524 -4.77 32.18 18.10
CA ARG A 524 -5.51 33.22 18.82
C ARG A 524 -7.00 32.94 18.69
N PHE A 525 -7.72 33.08 19.80
CA PHE A 525 -9.17 32.95 19.85
C PHE A 525 -9.83 34.32 19.97
N ASP A 526 -11.11 34.41 19.61
CA ASP A 526 -11.89 35.65 19.58
C ASP A 526 -11.97 36.36 20.95
N ASP A 527 -12.02 35.60 22.04
CA ASP A 527 -12.02 36.15 23.40
C ASP A 527 -10.65 36.63 23.91
N GLY A 528 -9.63 36.63 23.04
CA GLY A 528 -8.25 36.95 23.40
C GLY A 528 -7.47 35.76 23.96
N GLY A 529 -8.07 34.57 24.07
CA GLY A 529 -7.39 33.35 24.45
C GLY A 529 -6.24 32.97 23.50
N LEU A 530 -5.28 32.23 24.02
CA LEU A 530 -4.08 31.79 23.30
C LEU A 530 -3.91 30.28 23.44
N GLY A 531 -3.54 29.62 22.35
CA GLY A 531 -3.13 28.22 22.35
C GLY A 531 -1.79 28.05 21.65
N VAL A 532 -0.94 27.19 22.19
CA VAL A 532 0.31 26.78 21.55
C VAL A 532 0.27 25.27 21.38
N VAL A 533 0.49 24.81 20.14
CA VAL A 533 0.63 23.39 19.81
C VAL A 533 2.08 23.17 19.37
N VAL A 534 2.81 22.41 20.18
CA VAL A 534 4.14 21.88 19.87
C VAL A 534 3.96 20.45 19.42
N TYR A 535 4.20 20.21 18.13
CA TYR A 535 4.10 18.90 17.51
C TYR A 535 5.49 18.49 17.03
N THR A 536 5.99 17.35 17.52
CA THR A 536 7.34 16.89 17.18
C THR A 536 7.41 15.39 16.95
N SER A 537 8.25 14.98 16.00
CA SER A 537 8.59 13.59 15.67
C SER A 537 9.92 13.13 16.27
N LEU A 538 10.65 14.03 16.95
CA LEU A 538 12.04 13.84 17.39
C LEU A 538 12.17 13.12 18.75
N GLY A 539 11.06 12.91 19.47
CA GLY A 539 11.07 12.28 20.79
C GLY A 539 10.96 10.76 20.75
N ASP A 540 11.46 10.11 21.80
CA ASP A 540 11.38 8.65 21.97
C ASP A 540 9.94 8.20 22.29
N ASN A 541 9.51 7.09 21.69
CA ASN A 541 8.15 6.54 21.85
C ASN A 541 7.86 6.02 23.26
N ALA A 542 8.87 5.78 24.10
CA ALA A 542 8.71 5.46 25.51
C ALA A 542 8.14 6.64 26.32
N TYR A 543 8.32 7.88 25.84
CA TYR A 543 7.76 9.06 26.47
C TYR A 543 6.29 9.28 26.06
N PRO A 544 5.38 9.64 26.98
CA PRO A 544 3.95 9.76 26.67
C PRO A 544 3.67 10.70 25.49
N LYS A 545 2.88 10.23 24.52
CA LYS A 545 2.59 10.94 23.27
C LYS A 545 1.97 12.32 23.46
N GLU A 546 0.97 12.46 24.33
CA GLU A 546 0.12 13.67 24.37
C GLU A 546 0.09 14.29 25.78
N ASN A 547 0.31 15.61 25.88
CA ASN A 547 0.18 16.36 27.12
C ASN A 547 -0.47 17.72 26.86
N TYR A 548 -1.47 18.05 27.66
CA TYR A 548 -2.26 19.28 27.52
C TYR A 548 -2.33 20.01 28.84
N GLU A 549 -2.08 21.32 28.84
CA GLU A 549 -2.18 22.19 30.00
C GLU A 549 -3.04 23.40 29.63
N ILE A 550 -4.06 23.69 30.45
CA ILE A 550 -4.99 24.79 30.25
C ILE A 550 -5.02 25.64 31.52
N TYR A 551 -4.69 26.92 31.37
CA TYR A 551 -4.71 27.92 32.44
C TYR A 551 -5.90 28.85 32.22
N ALA A 552 -6.75 28.98 33.24
CA ALA A 552 -7.93 29.84 33.19
C ALA A 552 -8.38 30.25 34.60
N GLY A 553 -8.63 31.54 34.83
CA GLY A 553 -9.26 32.04 36.06
C GLY A 553 -8.60 31.57 37.38
N GLY A 554 -7.27 31.54 37.45
CA GLY A 554 -6.52 31.08 38.63
C GLY A 554 -6.49 29.55 38.81
N SER A 555 -7.01 28.80 37.84
CA SER A 555 -7.00 27.33 37.82
C SER A 555 -6.12 26.78 36.70
N VAL A 556 -5.57 25.59 36.91
CA VAL A 556 -4.81 24.83 35.91
C VAL A 556 -5.45 23.46 35.74
N ILE A 557 -5.71 23.07 34.50
CA ILE A 557 -6.18 21.74 34.13
C ILE A 557 -5.13 21.10 33.25
N ALA A 558 -4.55 19.99 33.70
CA ALA A 558 -3.54 19.24 32.97
C ALA A 558 -4.06 17.83 32.63
N LEU A 559 -4.10 17.50 31.35
CA LEU A 559 -4.52 16.21 30.80
C LEU A 559 -3.31 15.52 30.16
N ASN A 560 -2.88 14.40 30.75
CA ASN A 560 -1.76 13.63 30.23
C ASN A 560 -2.25 12.34 29.56
N ASN A 561 -2.03 12.25 28.25
CA ASN A 561 -2.22 11.10 27.38
C ASN A 561 -3.60 10.42 27.50
N PHE A 562 -4.64 11.16 27.89
CA PHE A 562 -5.97 10.63 28.23
C PHE A 562 -5.96 9.54 29.32
N ARG A 563 -4.93 9.54 30.17
CA ARG A 563 -4.79 8.61 31.30
C ARG A 563 -4.97 9.30 32.63
N THR A 564 -4.50 10.54 32.74
CA THR A 564 -4.62 11.31 33.98
C THR A 564 -5.12 12.73 33.71
N LEU A 565 -5.98 13.21 34.61
CA LEU A 565 -6.45 14.58 34.66
C LEU A 565 -6.10 15.15 36.04
N THR A 566 -5.31 16.21 36.04
CA THR A 566 -4.90 16.98 37.23
C THR A 566 -5.56 18.34 37.18
N VAL A 567 -6.13 18.79 38.30
CA VAL A 567 -6.76 20.10 38.44
C VAL A 567 -6.16 20.78 39.66
N THR A 568 -5.60 21.96 39.45
CA THR A 568 -5.07 22.81 40.51
C THR A 568 -5.89 24.08 40.59
N SER A 569 -6.47 24.36 41.76
CA SER A 569 -7.27 25.56 42.00
C SER A 569 -7.33 25.86 43.50
N GLY A 570 -7.40 27.15 43.88
CA GLY A 570 -7.52 27.58 45.27
C GLY A 570 -6.41 27.08 46.20
N GLY A 571 -5.20 26.86 45.68
CA GLY A 571 -4.06 26.32 46.42
C GLY A 571 -4.06 24.79 46.61
N THR A 572 -5.04 24.07 46.06
CA THR A 572 -5.14 22.61 46.15
C THR A 572 -4.97 21.95 44.78
N THR A 573 -4.49 20.70 44.77
CA THR A 573 -4.34 19.90 43.55
C THR A 573 -5.06 18.57 43.70
N GLN A 574 -5.94 18.26 42.74
CA GLN A 574 -6.66 16.99 42.64
C GLN A 574 -6.21 16.25 41.39
N LYS A 575 -5.95 14.95 41.52
CA LYS A 575 -5.53 14.09 40.41
C LYS A 575 -6.47 12.90 40.27
N SER A 576 -6.89 12.61 39.06
CA SER A 576 -7.68 11.43 38.71
C SER A 576 -7.00 10.64 37.59
N GLY A 577 -7.05 9.32 37.66
CA GLY A 577 -6.44 8.41 36.69
C GLY A 577 -7.44 7.36 36.20
N VAL A 578 -7.39 7.04 34.92
CA VAL A 578 -8.24 6.04 34.25
C VAL A 578 -7.42 5.27 33.20
N ASN A 579 -8.00 4.17 32.71
CA ASN A 579 -7.51 3.53 31.50
C ASN A 579 -7.60 4.51 30.32
N GLN A 580 -6.64 4.40 29.39
CA GLN A 580 -6.57 5.32 28.28
C GLN A 580 -7.77 5.17 27.36
N ASP A 581 -8.55 6.25 27.24
CA ASP A 581 -9.67 6.35 26.30
C ASP A 581 -9.58 7.67 25.55
N LYS A 582 -9.42 7.59 24.22
CA LYS A 582 -9.32 8.74 23.33
C LYS A 582 -10.65 9.15 22.70
N GLY A 583 -11.76 8.53 23.11
CA GLY A 583 -13.11 8.92 22.70
C GLY A 583 -13.61 8.31 21.38
N TYR A 584 -12.93 7.29 20.82
CA TYR A 584 -13.40 6.64 19.57
C TYR A 584 -14.82 6.09 19.72
N LYS A 585 -15.04 5.26 20.74
CA LYS A 585 -16.35 4.66 21.00
C LYS A 585 -17.44 5.72 21.18
N SER A 586 -17.20 6.71 22.03
CA SER A 586 -18.14 7.80 22.29
C SER A 586 -18.45 8.63 21.05
N SER A 587 -17.45 8.89 20.20
CA SER A 587 -17.63 9.60 18.92
C SER A 587 -18.51 8.80 17.95
N LEU A 588 -18.32 7.49 17.87
CA LEU A 588 -19.11 6.62 16.98
C LEU A 588 -20.55 6.50 17.46
N ILE A 589 -20.76 6.37 18.79
CA ILE A 589 -22.11 6.35 19.39
C ILE A 589 -22.84 7.66 19.09
N ALA A 590 -22.20 8.81 19.32
CA ALA A 590 -22.81 10.10 19.07
C ALA A 590 -23.21 10.28 17.59
N PHE A 591 -22.37 9.81 16.66
CA PHE A 591 -22.71 9.82 15.23
C PHE A 591 -23.93 8.95 14.92
N VAL A 592 -23.95 7.71 15.40
CA VAL A 592 -25.08 6.78 15.19
C VAL A 592 -26.39 7.32 15.77
N GLU A 593 -26.33 7.92 16.97
CA GLU A 593 -27.49 8.54 17.61
C GLU A 593 -28.01 9.76 16.83
N ALA A 594 -27.11 10.61 16.31
CA ALA A 594 -27.48 11.76 15.49
C ALA A 594 -28.16 11.34 14.17
N VAL A 595 -27.63 10.31 13.49
CA VAL A 595 -28.25 9.74 12.29
C VAL A 595 -29.64 9.19 12.60
N LYS A 596 -29.77 8.38 13.66
CA LYS A 596 -31.05 7.79 14.06
C LYS A 596 -32.09 8.85 14.41
N SER A 597 -31.71 9.87 15.18
CA SER A 597 -32.64 10.90 15.63
C SER A 597 -33.02 11.91 14.54
N GLY A 598 -32.34 11.92 13.39
CA GLY A 598 -32.43 13.00 12.41
C GLY A 598 -32.01 14.36 12.99
N GLY A 599 -31.19 14.34 14.05
CA GLY A 599 -30.72 15.52 14.76
C GLY A 599 -29.55 16.22 14.07
N PRO A 600 -29.08 17.36 14.61
CA PRO A 600 -27.88 18.01 14.10
C PRO A 600 -26.64 17.10 14.28
N ALA A 601 -25.58 17.41 13.53
CA ALA A 601 -24.29 16.77 13.73
C ALA A 601 -23.85 16.85 15.21
N PRO A 602 -23.16 15.81 15.74
CA PRO A 602 -22.66 15.84 17.12
C PRO A 602 -21.69 16.98 17.43
N ILE A 603 -21.10 17.58 16.38
CA ILE A 603 -20.23 18.73 16.44
C ILE A 603 -20.79 19.75 15.45
N ASP A 604 -20.77 21.04 15.81
CA ASP A 604 -21.11 22.11 14.87
C ASP A 604 -20.22 22.02 13.63
N GLU A 605 -20.84 21.86 12.46
CA GLU A 605 -20.17 21.66 11.19
C GLU A 605 -19.27 22.85 10.80
N GLU A 606 -19.63 24.06 11.23
CA GLU A 606 -18.76 25.22 11.04
C GLU A 606 -17.51 25.18 11.94
N GLU A 607 -17.58 24.55 13.12
CA GLU A 607 -16.38 24.32 13.94
C GLU A 607 -15.41 23.33 13.27
N LEU A 608 -15.94 22.32 12.57
CA LEU A 608 -15.16 21.34 11.82
C LEU A 608 -14.46 21.98 10.61
N LEU A 609 -15.17 22.85 9.89
CA LEU A 609 -14.62 23.63 8.78
C LEU A 609 -13.60 24.65 9.26
N GLU A 610 -13.88 25.36 10.36
CA GLU A 610 -12.96 26.31 10.99
C GLU A 610 -11.64 25.63 11.39
N THR A 611 -11.72 24.48 12.07
CA THR A 611 -10.54 23.71 12.50
C THR A 611 -9.71 23.22 11.31
N SER A 612 -10.38 22.75 10.26
CA SER A 612 -9.72 22.31 9.03
C SER A 612 -9.05 23.50 8.32
N HIS A 613 -9.72 24.64 8.22
CA HIS A 613 -9.16 25.87 7.66
C HIS A 613 -7.97 26.39 8.48
N ALA A 614 -8.08 26.40 9.81
CA ALA A 614 -6.99 26.76 10.72
C ALA A 614 -5.74 25.87 10.50
N THR A 615 -5.95 24.58 10.25
CA THR A 615 -4.87 23.64 9.96
C THR A 615 -4.19 23.96 8.62
N LEU A 616 -4.96 24.30 7.57
CA LEU A 616 -4.39 24.74 6.30
C LEU A 616 -3.65 26.09 6.43
N ALA A 617 -4.16 27.00 7.25
CA ALA A 617 -3.54 28.28 7.52
C ALA A 617 -2.19 28.15 8.27
N ILE A 618 -1.97 27.07 9.02
CA ILE A 618 -0.65 26.75 9.61
C ILE A 618 0.38 26.52 8.49
N LEU A 619 0.02 25.77 7.45
CA LEU A 619 0.90 25.58 6.29
C LEU A 619 1.15 26.89 5.54
N GLU A 620 0.12 27.72 5.37
CA GLU A 620 0.26 29.05 4.77
C GLU A 620 1.18 29.96 5.61
N SER A 621 1.10 29.89 6.94
CA SER A 621 1.98 30.62 7.84
C SER A 621 3.44 30.16 7.71
N LEU A 622 3.69 28.85 7.67
CA LEU A 622 5.03 28.30 7.45
C LEU A 622 5.63 28.75 6.10
N ARG A 623 4.80 28.81 5.06
CA ARG A 623 5.22 29.29 3.72
C ARG A 623 5.54 30.78 3.69
N THR A 624 4.75 31.60 4.38
CA THR A 624 4.84 33.07 4.28
C THR A 624 5.68 33.70 5.39
N GLY A 625 5.96 32.98 6.47
CA GLY A 625 6.58 33.50 7.69
C GLY A 625 5.72 34.51 8.44
N ARG A 626 4.41 34.57 8.13
CA ARG A 626 3.48 35.58 8.67
C ARG A 626 2.32 34.92 9.41
N ARG A 627 1.70 35.70 10.29
CA ARG A 627 0.42 35.34 10.92
C ARG A 627 -0.70 35.38 9.88
N VAL A 628 -1.48 34.32 9.80
CA VAL A 628 -2.63 34.18 8.89
C VAL A 628 -3.92 34.40 9.67
N LYS A 629 -4.81 35.26 9.17
CA LYS A 629 -6.16 35.46 9.72
C LYS A 629 -7.12 34.48 9.06
N LEU A 630 -8.10 34.00 9.81
CA LEU A 630 -9.10 33.02 9.35
C LEU A 630 -10.40 33.67 8.88
#